data_AF-A0AAU0HLX7-F1
#
_entry.id   AF-A0AAU0HLX7-F1
#
_cell.length_a   1.000
_cell.length_b   1.000
_cell.length_c   1.000
_cell.angle_alpha   90.00
_cell.angle_beta   90.00
_cell.angle_gamma   90.00
#
_symmetry.space_group_name_H-M   'P 1'
#
loop_
_entity.id
_entity.type
_entity.pdbx_description
1 polymer ?
#
loop_
_entity_poly.entity_id
_entity_poly.type
_entity_poly.pdbx_seq_one_letter_code
_entity_poly.pdbx_strand_id
1 'polypeptide(L)' 'MTDRRQIDGTVRVEQESVLAATAYRMAQDIWNSSREKSPRIDDHEFFDLVKKCQRSLRGL' A
#
# COMPACT_ATOMS: atom_id res chain seq x y z
N MET A 1 -27.39 14.07 -22.98
CA MET A 1 -26.15 13.40 -23.45
C MET A 1 -25.24 13.19 -22.25
N THR A 2 -25.08 11.92 -21.92
CA THR A 2 -24.12 11.20 -21.06
C THR A 2 -23.75 11.77 -19.69
N ASP A 3 -24.27 11.06 -18.70
CA ASP A 3 -24.07 11.12 -17.26
C ASP A 3 -22.59 11.03 -16.85
N ARG A 4 -22.09 12.05 -16.14
CA ARG A 4 -20.68 12.18 -15.74
C ARG A 4 -20.46 11.91 -14.24
N ARG A 5 -21.34 11.11 -13.61
CA ARG A 5 -21.36 10.93 -12.15
C ARG A 5 -20.95 9.55 -11.63
N GLN A 6 -20.48 8.64 -12.49
CA GLN A 6 -20.17 7.26 -12.09
C GLN A 6 -18.70 6.88 -12.19
N ILE A 7 -17.78 7.80 -11.88
CA ILE A 7 -16.33 7.56 -11.90
C ILE A 7 -15.66 7.90 -10.54
N ASP A 8 -16.41 8.16 -9.48
CA ASP A 8 -15.83 8.49 -8.17
C ASP A 8 -15.54 7.23 -7.32
N GLY A 9 -16.43 6.22 -7.38
CA GLY A 9 -16.31 5.01 -6.55
C GLY A 9 -15.21 4.05 -7.00
N THR A 10 -15.14 3.77 -8.31
CA THR A 10 -14.17 2.80 -8.85
C THR A 10 -12.74 3.33 -8.79
N VAL A 11 -12.53 4.61 -9.12
CA VAL A 11 -11.21 5.25 -9.11
C VAL A 11 -10.65 5.35 -7.69
N ARG A 12 -11.50 5.59 -6.69
CA ARG A 12 -11.07 5.60 -5.28
C ARG A 12 -10.62 4.23 -4.80
N VAL A 13 -11.36 3.17 -5.15
CA VAL A 13 -10.99 1.79 -4.78
C VAL A 13 -9.70 1.36 -5.50
N GLU A 14 -9.54 1.73 -6.77
CA GLU A 14 -8.31 1.47 -7.53
C GLU A 14 -7.12 2.24 -6.96
N GLN A 15 -7.28 3.51 -6.59
CA GLN A 15 -6.22 4.29 -5.95
C GLN A 15 -5.83 3.74 -4.58
N GLU A 16 -6.80 3.36 -3.73
CA GLU A 16 -6.50 2.72 -2.45
C GLU A 16 -5.78 1.38 -2.62
N SER A 17 -6.16 0.60 -3.65
CA SER A 17 -5.49 -0.65 -4.02
C SER A 17 -4.06 -0.42 -4.52
N VAL A 18 -3.84 0.60 -5.36
CA VAL A 18 -2.51 0.97 -5.85
C VAL A 18 -1.62 1.48 -4.72
N LEU A 19 -2.16 2.31 -3.82
CA LEU A 19 -1.46 2.79 -2.63
C LEU A 19 -1.07 1.63 -1.70
N ALA A 20 -1.98 0.69 -1.45
CA ALA A 20 -1.69 -0.49 -0.65
C ALA A 20 -0.61 -1.37 -1.28
N ALA A 21 -0.70 -1.62 -2.60
CA ALA A 21 0.30 -2.41 -3.33
C ALA A 21 1.67 -1.72 -3.38
N THR A 22 1.70 -0.39 -3.45
CA THR A 22 2.93 0.41 -3.42
C THR A 22 3.55 0.40 -2.03
N ALA A 23 2.74 0.61 -1.00
CA ALA A 23 3.16 0.54 0.40
C ALA A 23 3.72 -0.85 0.75
N TYR A 24 3.11 -1.93 0.24
CA TYR A 24 3.58 -3.29 0.41
C TYR A 24 4.96 -3.51 -0.21
N ARG A 25 5.16 -3.07 -1.46
CA ARG A 25 6.46 -3.17 -2.15
C ARG A 25 7.55 -2.38 -1.43
N MET A 26 7.26 -1.14 -1.02
CA MET A 26 8.21 -0.33 -0.24
C MET A 26 8.60 -1.00 1.08
N ALA A 27 7.62 -1.54 1.81
CA ALA A 27 7.88 -2.25 3.05
C ALA A 27 8.71 -3.51 2.80
N GLN A 28 8.47 -4.22 1.71
CA GLN A 28 9.23 -5.41 1.32
C GLN A 28 10.69 -5.07 1.00
N ASP A 29 10.94 -3.99 0.27
CA ASP A 29 12.31 -3.53 -0.05
C ASP A 29 13.08 -3.12 1.22
N ILE A 30 12.44 -2.36 2.11
CA ILE A 30 13.02 -1.95 3.40
C ILE A 30 13.32 -3.17 4.28
N TRP A 31 12.39 -4.12 4.32
CA TRP A 31 12.55 -5.35 5.09
C TRP A 31 13.71 -6.20 4.58
N ASN A 32 13.75 -6.47 3.27
CA ASN A 32 14.82 -7.25 2.65
C ASN A 32 16.19 -6.57 2.77
N SER A 33 16.23 -5.23 2.82
CA SER A 33 17.47 -4.49 3.05
C SER A 33 17.97 -4.58 4.49
N SER A 34 17.08 -4.84 5.45
CA SER A 34 17.40 -4.87 6.89
C SER A 34 17.49 -6.29 7.46
N ARG A 35 16.96 -7.30 6.76
CA ARG A 35 16.81 -8.68 7.24
C ARG A 35 17.16 -9.69 6.15
N GLU A 36 17.83 -10.77 6.54
CA GLU A 36 18.18 -11.88 5.64
C GLU A 36 16.99 -12.78 5.28
N LYS A 37 15.82 -12.58 5.90
CA LYS A 37 14.64 -13.44 5.74
C LYS A 37 13.45 -12.65 5.22
N SER A 38 12.76 -13.22 4.24
CA SER A 38 11.47 -12.70 3.75
C SER A 38 10.45 -12.58 4.89
N PRO A 39 9.60 -11.54 4.88
CA PRO A 39 8.56 -11.38 5.88
C PRO A 39 7.54 -12.51 5.73
N ARG A 40 7.15 -13.09 6.87
CA ARG A 40 6.06 -14.05 6.93
C ARG A 40 4.72 -13.32 6.92
N ILE A 41 3.67 -14.05 6.56
CA ILE A 41 2.31 -13.51 6.48
C ILE A 41 1.74 -13.10 7.84
N ASP A 42 2.34 -13.56 8.94
CA ASP A 42 1.98 -13.29 10.33
C ASP A 42 2.95 -12.33 11.03
N ASP A 43 3.97 -11.80 10.34
CA ASP A 43 4.93 -10.88 10.94
C ASP A 43 4.28 -9.51 11.21
N HIS A 44 3.87 -9.29 12.46
CA HIS A 44 3.29 -8.03 12.92
C HIS A 44 4.20 -6.82 12.62
N GLU A 45 5.52 -6.99 12.72
CA GLU A 45 6.50 -5.95 12.40
C GLU A 45 6.45 -5.54 10.92
N PHE A 46 6.20 -6.49 10.02
CA PHE A 46 6.08 -6.21 8.60
C PHE A 46 4.78 -5.45 8.30
N PHE A 47 3.66 -5.84 8.92
CA PHE A 47 2.41 -5.09 8.78
C PHE A 47 2.51 -3.66 9.29
N ASP A 48 3.21 -3.43 10.40
CA ASP A 48 3.44 -2.08 10.90
C ASP A 48 4.30 -1.25 9.95
N LEU A 49 5.26 -1.88 9.28
CA LEU A 49 6.05 -1.23 8.23
C LEU A 49 5.19 -0.86 7.01
N VAL A 50 4.32 -1.77 6.55
CA VAL A 50 3.36 -1.50 5.46
C VAL A 50 2.44 -0.32 5.83
N LYS A 51 1.91 -0.27 7.05
CA LYS A 51 1.09 0.86 7.53
C LYS A 51 1.87 2.17 7.55
N LYS A 52 3.15 2.16 7.96
CA LYS A 52 4.00 3.36 7.92
C LYS A 52 4.19 3.84 6.48
N CYS A 53 4.52 2.95 5.54
CA CYS A 53 4.63 3.29 4.12
C CYS A 53 3.32 3.85 3.55
N GLN A 54 2.18 3.24 3.88
CA GLN A 54 0.87 3.71 3.42
C GLN A 54 0.53 5.12 3.97
N ARG A 55 0.85 5.41 5.23
CA ARG A 55 0.66 6.75 5.82
C ARG A 55 1.56 7.80 5.15
N SER A 56 2.81 7.45 4.86
CA SER A 56 3.73 8.33 4.14
C SER A 56 3.24 8.64 2.73
N LEU A 57 2.71 7.64 2.01
CA LEU A 57 2.17 7.83 0.66
C LEU A 57 0.88 8.66 0.63
N ARG A 58 0.08 8.66 1.70
CA ARG A 58 -1.12 9.49 1.83
C ARG A 58 -0.84 10.95 2.21
N GLY A 59 0.38 11.25 2.68
CA GLY A 59 0.80 12.59 3.09
C GLY A 59 1.62 13.34 2.03
N LEU A 60 1.83 12.74 0.85
CA LEU A 60 2.41 13.34 -0.36
C LEU A 60 1.29 13.84 -1.28
#